data_AF-G9ERC6-F1
#
_entry.id   AF-G9ERC6-F1
#
_cell.length_a   1.000
_cell.length_b   1.000
_cell.length_c   1.000
_cell.angle_alpha   90.00
_cell.angle_beta   90.00
_cell.angle_gamma   90.00
#
_symmetry.space_group_name_H-M   'P 1'
#
loop_
_entity.id
_entity.type
_entity.pdbx_description
1 polymer ?
#
loop_
_entity_poly.entity_id
_entity_poly.type
_entity_poly.pdbx_seq_one_letter_code
_entity_poly.pdbx_strand_id
1 'polypeptide(L)'
;MTTNMNDSTVRIEESSFTATANPGIELVLLGRLLFMAQQYLAEGNLRQATEICWKLVSDHPGTVEADAAKGILLDLADSYERNDERHMARSIYEHLMNLDND
;
A
#
# COMPACT_ATOMS: atom_id res chain seq x y z
N MET A 1 -11.17 8.39 -65.52
CA MET A 1 -9.94 7.77 -65.00
C MET A 1 -9.80 8.25 -63.57
N THR A 2 -9.99 7.36 -62.61
CA THR A 2 -10.21 7.64 -61.18
C THR A 2 -8.89 7.86 -60.43
N THR A 3 -8.82 8.94 -59.68
CA THR A 3 -7.80 9.28 -58.66
C THR A 3 -8.60 9.40 -57.36
N ASN A 4 -8.24 8.89 -56.18
CA ASN A 4 -7.00 8.33 -55.64
C ASN A 4 -7.38 7.31 -54.56
N MET A 5 -6.51 6.33 -54.32
CA MET A 5 -6.65 5.33 -53.26
C MET A 5 -6.41 5.93 -51.87
N ASN A 6 -7.19 5.43 -50.91
CA ASN A 6 -7.18 5.80 -49.51
C ASN A 6 -5.88 5.33 -48.84
N ASP A 7 -5.08 6.27 -48.35
CA ASP A 7 -4.06 6.00 -47.34
C ASP A 7 -4.58 6.54 -46.00
N SER A 8 -5.34 5.70 -45.30
CA SER A 8 -5.75 5.94 -43.92
C SER A 8 -4.69 5.35 -43.01
N THR A 9 -3.60 6.10 -42.82
CA THR A 9 -2.63 5.80 -41.77
C THR A 9 -3.33 6.05 -40.44
N VAL A 10 -3.77 4.97 -39.80
CA VAL A 10 -4.31 4.97 -38.44
C VAL A 10 -3.20 5.43 -37.50
N ARG A 11 -3.24 6.71 -37.13
CA ARG A 11 -2.49 7.22 -35.98
C ARG A 11 -3.09 6.57 -34.74
N ILE A 12 -2.42 5.54 -34.25
CA ILE A 12 -2.57 5.10 -32.87
C ILE A 12 -2.00 6.26 -32.05
N GLU A 13 -2.87 7.13 -31.54
CA GLU A 13 -2.49 8.03 -30.47
C GLU A 13 -2.08 7.15 -29.30
N GLU A 14 -0.79 7.15 -28.99
CA GLU A 14 -0.26 6.73 -27.71
C GLU A 14 -0.92 7.62 -26.65
N SER A 15 -2.09 7.20 -26.21
CA SER A 15 -2.77 7.73 -25.05
C SER A 15 -1.88 7.41 -23.86
N SER A 16 -0.98 8.36 -23.58
CA SER A 16 -0.23 8.45 -22.34
C SER A 16 -1.26 8.62 -21.23
N PHE A 17 -1.73 7.49 -20.71
CA PHE A 17 -2.55 7.40 -19.52
C PHE A 17 -1.70 7.87 -18.33
N THR A 18 -1.51 9.18 -18.23
CA THR A 18 -1.18 9.81 -16.97
C THR A 18 -2.50 9.84 -16.19
N ALA A 19 -2.78 8.74 -15.50
CA ALA A 19 -3.77 8.73 -14.45
C ALA A 19 -3.36 9.80 -13.45
N THR A 20 -3.95 10.98 -13.58
CA THR A 20 -4.11 11.88 -12.46
C THR A 20 -4.95 11.09 -11.46
N ALA A 21 -4.27 10.45 -10.50
CA ALA A 21 -4.94 9.74 -9.43
C ALA A 21 -5.95 10.71 -8.80
N ASN A 22 -7.24 10.39 -8.91
CA ASN A 22 -8.24 11.20 -8.26
C ASN A 22 -8.00 11.05 -6.75
N PRO A 23 -7.58 12.10 -6.03
CA PRO A 23 -7.16 11.98 -4.64
C PRO A 23 -8.29 11.42 -3.75
N GLY A 24 -9.55 11.60 -4.16
CA GLY A 24 -10.70 10.99 -3.47
C GLY A 24 -10.79 9.47 -3.61
N ILE A 25 -10.35 8.89 -4.73
CA ILE A 25 -10.34 7.43 -4.95
C ILE A 25 -9.19 6.81 -4.16
N GLU A 26 -8.02 7.45 -4.15
CA GLU A 26 -6.86 6.97 -3.41
C GLU A 26 -7.16 6.84 -1.92
N LEU A 27 -7.72 7.88 -1.30
CA LEU A 27 -8.09 7.85 0.12
C LEU A 27 -9.08 6.72 0.46
N VAL A 28 -10.08 6.48 -0.40
CA VAL A 28 -11.04 5.38 -0.21
C VAL A 28 -10.36 4.01 -0.29
N LEU A 29 -9.39 3.85 -1.22
CA LEU A 29 -8.64 2.61 -1.36
C LEU A 29 -7.70 2.37 -0.16
N LEU A 30 -7.02 3.41 0.34
CA LEU A 30 -6.19 3.31 1.54
C LEU A 30 -7.02 2.89 2.75
N GLY A 31 -8.18 3.54 2.97
CA GLY A 31 -9.10 3.16 4.03
C GLY A 31 -9.58 1.72 3.89
N ARG A 32 -9.81 1.24 2.66
CA ARG A 32 -10.20 -0.15 2.41
C ARG A 32 -9.06 -1.14 2.70
N LEU A 33 -7.83 -0.81 2.33
CA LEU A 33 -6.65 -1.62 2.65
C LEU A 33 -6.48 -1.75 4.16
N LEU A 34 -6.55 -0.64 4.90
CA LEU A 34 -6.47 -0.65 6.37
C LEU A 34 -7.55 -1.53 6.99
N PHE A 35 -8.79 -1.42 6.51
CA PHE A 35 -9.89 -2.27 6.97
C PHE A 35 -9.63 -3.77 6.72
N MET A 36 -9.05 -4.13 5.57
CA MET A 36 -8.67 -5.53 5.30
C MET A 36 -7.55 -6.01 6.22
N ALA A 37 -6.55 -5.18 6.52
CA ALA A 37 -5.51 -5.53 7.47
C ALA A 37 -6.11 -5.84 8.86
N GLN A 38 -7.04 -5.01 9.33
CA GLN A 38 -7.75 -5.23 10.59
C GLN A 38 -8.56 -6.52 10.59
N GLN A 39 -9.24 -6.84 9.48
CA GLN A 39 -9.95 -8.12 9.36
C GLN A 39 -8.99 -9.31 9.43
N TYR A 40 -7.86 -9.25 8.72
CA TYR A 40 -6.86 -10.31 8.79
C TYR A 40 -6.31 -10.50 10.21
N LEU A 41 -6.10 -9.42 10.98
CA LEU A 41 -5.72 -9.55 12.39
C LEU A 41 -6.80 -10.27 13.20
N ALA A 42 -8.07 -9.87 13.05
CA ALA A 42 -9.19 -10.48 13.75
C ALA A 42 -9.35 -11.98 13.43
N GLU A 43 -8.97 -12.38 12.22
CA GLU A 43 -8.96 -13.77 11.77
C GLU A 43 -7.68 -14.55 12.14
N GLY A 44 -6.67 -13.90 12.73
CA GLY A 44 -5.37 -14.50 13.04
C GLY A 44 -4.44 -14.65 11.83
N ASN A 45 -4.79 -14.06 10.68
CA ASN A 45 -4.00 -14.02 9.45
C ASN A 45 -2.90 -12.95 9.54
N LEU A 46 -1.99 -13.09 10.52
CA LEU A 46 -1.01 -12.06 10.88
C LEU A 46 -0.10 -11.66 9.71
N ARG A 47 0.31 -12.62 8.88
CA ARG A 47 1.20 -12.35 7.74
C ARG A 47 0.56 -11.37 6.76
N GLN A 48 -0.68 -11.62 6.35
CA GLN A 48 -1.40 -10.78 5.40
C GLN A 48 -1.69 -9.39 5.97
N ALA A 49 -2.06 -9.32 7.26
CA ALA A 49 -2.23 -8.06 7.95
C ALA A 49 -0.93 -7.22 7.93
N THR A 50 0.18 -7.83 8.32
CA THR A 50 1.51 -7.22 8.34
C THR A 50 1.94 -6.74 6.96
N GLU A 51 1.76 -7.56 5.91
CA GLU A 51 2.09 -7.18 4.53
C GLU A 51 1.31 -5.95 4.05
N ILE A 52 0.03 -5.84 4.37
CA ILE A 52 -0.78 -4.66 4.02
C ILE A 52 -0.34 -3.44 4.82
N CYS A 53 -0.10 -3.59 6.12
CA CYS A 53 0.36 -2.50 6.96
C CYS A 53 1.69 -1.94 6.46
N TRP A 54 2.64 -2.81 6.07
CA TRP A 54 3.90 -2.36 5.50
C TRP A 54 3.74 -1.53 4.24
N LYS A 55 2.87 -1.93 3.32
CA LYS A 55 2.58 -1.13 2.12
C LYS A 55 2.00 0.23 2.46
N LEU A 56 1.06 0.29 3.41
CA LEU A 56 0.47 1.56 3.82
C LEU A 56 1.52 2.52 4.38
N VAL A 57 2.41 2.04 5.25
CA VAL A 57 3.43 2.89 5.87
C VAL A 57 4.50 3.32 4.85
N SER A 58 4.95 2.41 3.99
CA SER A 58 6.07 2.68 3.06
C SER A 58 5.64 3.43 1.80
N ASP A 59 4.48 3.09 1.22
CA ASP A 59 4.06 3.63 -0.07
C ASP A 59 3.23 4.92 0.08
N HIS A 60 2.58 5.10 1.24
CA HIS A 60 1.68 6.23 1.49
C HIS A 60 1.98 6.96 2.83
N PRO A 61 3.24 7.37 3.07
CA PRO A 61 3.63 8.03 4.32
C PRO A 61 2.87 9.35 4.52
N GLY A 62 2.60 9.69 5.79
CA GLY A 62 1.89 10.91 6.17
C GLY A 62 0.36 10.87 5.99
N THR A 63 -0.19 9.74 5.57
CA THR A 63 -1.64 9.50 5.57
C THR A 63 -2.11 8.98 6.93
N VAL A 64 -3.39 9.22 7.27
CA VAL A 64 -3.99 8.73 8.52
C VAL A 64 -3.97 7.20 8.54
N GLU A 65 -4.13 6.57 7.38
CA GLU A 65 -4.08 5.12 7.22
C GLU A 65 -2.68 4.54 7.45
N ALA A 66 -1.62 5.25 7.03
CA ALA A 66 -0.25 4.88 7.36
C ALA A 66 0.01 4.97 8.87
N ASP A 67 -0.42 6.04 9.53
CA ASP A 67 -0.25 6.18 10.99
C ASP A 67 -1.01 5.10 11.76
N ALA A 68 -2.24 4.76 11.33
CA ALA A 68 -2.99 3.66 11.91
C ALA A 68 -2.30 2.30 11.67
N ALA A 69 -1.73 2.08 10.49
CA ALA A 69 -0.94 0.89 10.18
C ALA A 69 0.33 0.79 11.04
N LYS A 70 1.03 1.90 11.31
CA LYS A 70 2.14 1.95 12.27
C LYS A 70 1.70 1.45 13.65
N GLY A 71 0.55 1.92 14.15
CA GLY A 71 -0.02 1.47 15.42
C GLY A 71 -0.25 -0.04 15.47
N ILE A 72 -0.86 -0.60 14.42
CA ILE A 72 -1.06 -2.05 14.29
C ILE A 72 0.26 -2.82 14.33
N LEU A 73 1.28 -2.33 13.63
CA LEU A 73 2.59 -2.97 13.57
C LEU A 73 3.29 -2.95 14.93
N LEU A 74 3.16 -1.86 15.69
CA LEU A 74 3.65 -1.78 17.07
C LEU A 74 2.94 -2.79 17.99
N ASP A 75 1.61 -2.90 17.92
CA ASP A 75 0.84 -3.88 18.69
C ASP A 75 1.26 -5.34 18.36
N LEU A 76 1.61 -5.60 17.09
CA LEU A 76 2.16 -6.88 16.66
C LEU A 76 3.57 -7.12 17.22
N ALA A 77 4.45 -6.11 17.20
CA ALA A 77 5.78 -6.21 17.78
C ALA A 77 5.70 -6.52 19.28
N ASP A 78 4.85 -5.81 20.03
CA ASP A 78 4.59 -6.08 21.44
C ASP A 78 4.08 -7.52 21.66
N SER A 79 3.22 -8.01 20.77
CA SER A 79 2.73 -9.39 20.84
C SER A 79 3.84 -10.41 20.57
N TYR A 80 4.73 -10.15 19.62
CA TYR A 80 5.91 -10.97 19.39
C TYR A 80 6.87 -10.98 20.60
N GLU A 81 7.10 -9.83 21.24
CA GLU A 81 7.93 -9.78 22.46
C GLU A 81 7.33 -10.61 23.60
N ARG A 82 6.02 -10.50 23.84
CA ARG A 82 5.32 -11.28 24.87
C ARG A 82 5.38 -12.80 24.62
N ASN A 83 5.52 -13.20 23.37
CA ASN A 83 5.66 -14.60 22.96
C ASN A 83 7.13 -15.06 22.83
N ASP A 84 8.09 -14.25 23.29
CA ASP A 84 9.55 -14.47 23.19
C ASP A 84 10.08 -14.57 21.73
N GLU A 85 9.30 -14.11 20.75
CA GLU A 85 9.67 -14.01 19.34
C GLU A 85 10.38 -12.67 19.05
N ARG A 86 11.36 -12.32 19.88
CA ARG A 86 12.01 -10.98 19.88
C ARG A 86 12.65 -10.59 18.55
N HIS A 87 13.08 -11.56 17.76
CA HIS A 87 13.64 -11.31 16.43
C HIS A 87 12.59 -10.74 15.47
N MET A 88 11.33 -11.17 15.59
CA MET A 88 10.21 -10.64 14.79
C MET A 88 9.85 -9.22 15.24
N ALA A 89 9.74 -9.00 16.56
CA ALA A 89 9.52 -7.67 17.12
C ALA A 89 10.60 -6.68 16.68
N ARG A 90 11.87 -7.07 16.79
CA ARG A 90 13.02 -6.27 16.34
C ARG A 90 12.92 -5.90 14.87
N SER A 91 12.57 -6.85 13.99
CA SER A 91 12.40 -6.59 12.55
C SER A 91 11.37 -5.48 12.29
N ILE A 92 10.24 -5.51 13.02
CA ILE A 92 9.21 -4.47 12.93
C ILE A 92 9.75 -3.12 13.38
N TYR A 93 10.38 -3.05 14.55
CA TYR A 93 10.92 -1.79 15.08
C TYR A 93 11.98 -1.17 14.18
N GLU A 94 12.93 -1.97 13.68
CA GLU A 94 13.98 -1.49 12.78
C GLU A 94 13.37 -0.94 11.48
N HIS A 95 12.34 -1.61 10.94
CA HIS A 95 11.68 -1.14 9.73
C HIS A 95 10.97 0.21 9.96
N LEU A 96 10.22 0.34 11.05
CA LEU A 96 9.53 1.60 11.39
C LEU A 96 10.52 2.74 11.65
N MET A 97 11.64 2.48 12.33
CA MET A 97 12.68 3.49 12.55
C MET A 97 13.31 3.97 11.24
N ASN A 98 13.53 3.08 10.27
CA ASN A 98 14.12 3.48 9.00
C ASN A 98 13.19 4.39 8.19
N LEU A 99 11.86 4.19 8.30
CA LEU A 99 10.87 5.01 7.58
C LEU A 99 10.73 6.44 8.11
N ASP A 100 11.12 6.70 9.36
CA ASP A 100 11.08 8.05 9.95
C ASP A 100 12.39 8.84 9.71
N ASN A 101 13.42 8.20 9.15
CA ASN A 101 14.74 8.81 8.92
C ASN A 101 15.00 9.24 7.45
N ASP A 102 14.05 9.00 6.54
CA ASP A 102 14.06 9.43 5.14
C ASP A 102 13.16 10.66 4.91
#